data_AF-A0A6P6V6N1-F1
#
_entry.id   AF-A0A6P6V6N1-F1
#
_cell.length_a   1.000
_cell.length_b   1.000
_cell.length_c   1.000
_cell.angle_alpha   90.00
_cell.angle_beta   90.00
_cell.angle_gamma   90.00
#
_symmetry.space_group_name_H-M   'P 1'
#
loop_
_entity.id
_entity.type
_entity.pdbx_description
1 polymer ?
#
loop_
_entity_poly.entity_id
_entity_poly.type
_entity_poly.pdbx_seq_one_letter_code
_entity_poly.pdbx_strand_id
1 'polypeptide(L)'
;MMFEERIKSGIPGDGRCLFRSVVHGDCLRLGKPSPSEADERELADELRAKVTDELIKRRADTEWVPITVHMLDKKTNSLKVIAEYGQEYGKENPVRVLYHGYGHYDTLKNQFGGLQLKRW
;
A
#
# COMPACT_ATOMS: atom_id res chain seq x y z
N MET A 1 -6.24 7.99 -32.46
CA MET A 1 -6.34 6.66 -31.84
C MET A 1 -4.99 5.94 -31.66
N MET A 2 -3.82 6.55 -31.90
CA MET A 2 -2.51 5.90 -31.68
C MET A 2 -1.81 6.29 -30.35
N PHE A 3 -2.42 7.15 -29.53
CA PHE A 3 -1.81 7.61 -28.26
C PHE A 3 -2.19 6.72 -27.08
N GLU A 4 -3.41 6.18 -27.02
CA GLU A 4 -3.88 5.37 -25.89
C GLU A 4 -3.26 3.96 -25.85
N GLU A 5 -2.96 3.37 -27.00
CA GLU A 5 -2.27 2.06 -27.11
C GLU A 5 -0.84 2.10 -26.55
N ARG A 6 -0.22 3.28 -26.43
CA ARG A 6 1.12 3.46 -25.84
C ARG A 6 1.10 3.63 -24.32
N ILE A 7 -0.07 3.78 -23.69
CA ILE A 7 -0.18 4.24 -22.29
C ILE A 7 -0.46 3.09 -21.32
N LYS A 8 -0.95 1.93 -21.78
CA LYS A 8 -1.45 0.89 -20.87
C LYS A 8 -1.00 -0.52 -21.27
N SER A 9 -0.01 -1.06 -20.55
CA SER A 9 0.50 -2.43 -20.71
C SER A 9 -0.50 -3.56 -20.35
N GLY A 10 -1.73 -3.23 -19.94
CA GLY A 10 -2.73 -4.25 -19.56
C GLY A 10 -2.42 -4.99 -18.25
N ILE A 11 -1.67 -4.39 -17.32
CA ILE A 11 -1.32 -5.01 -16.03
C ILE A 11 -2.58 -5.44 -15.26
N PRO A 12 -2.69 -6.73 -14.87
CA PRO A 12 -3.81 -7.22 -14.07
C PRO A 12 -3.95 -6.52 -12.72
N GLY A 13 -5.19 -6.22 -12.33
CA GLY A 13 -5.55 -5.63 -11.03
C GLY A 13 -5.63 -6.65 -9.89
N ASP A 14 -4.69 -7.60 -9.81
CA ASP A 14 -4.74 -8.80 -8.95
C ASP A 14 -3.98 -8.65 -7.60
N GLY A 15 -3.86 -7.42 -7.10
CA GLY A 15 -3.09 -7.11 -5.89
C GLY A 15 -1.57 -7.13 -6.05
N ARG A 16 -1.06 -7.58 -7.21
CA ARG A 16 0.38 -7.53 -7.56
C ARG A 16 0.71 -6.39 -8.50
N CYS A 17 -0.29 -5.62 -8.93
CA CYS A 17 -0.19 -4.62 -9.98
C CYS A 17 1.00 -3.65 -9.83
N LEU A 18 1.35 -3.26 -8.60
CA LEU A 18 2.53 -2.43 -8.34
C LEU A 18 3.83 -3.12 -8.78
N PHE A 19 4.08 -4.34 -8.28
CA PHE A 19 5.30 -5.09 -8.57
C PHE A 19 5.34 -5.56 -10.02
N ARG A 20 4.19 -5.99 -10.58
CA ARG A 20 4.03 -6.29 -12.01
C ARG A 20 4.41 -5.09 -12.88
N SER A 21 3.94 -3.89 -12.53
CA SER A 21 4.29 -2.65 -13.25
C SER A 21 5.79 -2.34 -13.20
N VAL A 22 6.45 -2.61 -12.07
CA VAL A 22 7.91 -2.42 -11.95
C VAL A 22 8.68 -3.40 -12.83
N VAL A 23 8.31 -4.69 -12.80
CA VAL A 23 8.90 -5.72 -13.67
C VAL A 23 8.73 -5.36 -15.14
N HIS A 24 7.51 -5.00 -15.54
CA HIS A 24 7.21 -4.61 -16.91
C HIS A 24 7.97 -3.35 -17.33
N GLY A 25 8.03 -2.34 -16.45
CA GLY A 25 8.79 -1.12 -16.67
C GLY A 25 10.29 -1.36 -16.85
N ASP A 26 10.86 -2.33 -16.14
CA ASP A 26 12.25 -2.73 -16.30
C ASP A 26 12.53 -3.34 -17.67
N CYS A 27 11.65 -4.21 -18.16
CA CYS A 27 11.73 -4.76 -19.51
C CYS A 27 11.67 -3.67 -20.58
N LEU A 28 10.73 -2.73 -20.47
CA LEU A 28 10.62 -1.58 -21.37
C LEU A 28 11.90 -0.74 -21.38
N ARG A 29 12.45 -0.43 -20.20
CA ARG A 29 13.69 0.34 -20.04
C ARG A 29 14.89 -0.35 -20.70
N LEU A 30 14.93 -1.69 -20.68
CA LEU A 30 15.99 -2.49 -21.28
C LEU A 30 15.75 -2.81 -22.77
N GLY A 31 14.64 -2.37 -23.35
CA GLY A 31 14.25 -2.73 -24.72
C GLY A 31 13.94 -4.22 -24.88
N LYS A 32 13.65 -4.92 -23.78
CA LYS A 32 13.28 -6.33 -23.79
C LYS A 32 11.78 -6.48 -24.07
N PRO A 33 11.36 -7.59 -24.69
CA PRO A 33 9.93 -7.89 -24.81
C PRO A 33 9.29 -7.99 -23.42
N SER A 34 7.99 -7.72 -23.36
CA SER A 34 7.21 -7.96 -22.15
C SER A 34 7.31 -9.45 -21.77
N PRO A 35 7.48 -9.78 -20.48
CA PRO A 35 7.34 -11.14 -20.00
C PRO A 35 5.91 -11.67 -20.26
N SER A 36 5.77 -12.99 -20.27
CA SER A 36 4.44 -13.60 -20.22
C SER A 36 3.74 -13.26 -18.90
N GLU A 37 2.42 -13.38 -18.83
CA GLU A 37 1.68 -13.08 -17.59
C GLU A 37 2.13 -13.94 -16.40
N ALA A 38 2.51 -15.20 -16.67
CA ALA A 38 3.03 -16.13 -15.68
C ALA A 38 4.41 -15.72 -15.17
N ASP A 39 5.32 -15.36 -16.07
CA ASP A 39 6.66 -14.87 -15.70
C ASP A 39 6.57 -13.53 -14.96
N GLU A 40 5.70 -12.63 -15.41
CA GLU A 40 5.47 -11.33 -14.76
C GLU A 40 4.97 -11.54 -13.32
N ARG A 41 4.11 -12.54 -13.10
CA ARG A 41 3.63 -12.90 -11.76
C ARG A 41 4.77 -13.39 -10.87
N GLU A 42 5.59 -14.31 -11.36
CA GLU A 42 6.69 -14.89 -10.58
C GLU A 42 7.75 -13.84 -10.24
N LEU A 43 8.15 -13.03 -11.22
CA LEU A 43 9.08 -11.92 -11.01
C LEU A 43 8.52 -10.86 -10.05
N ALA A 44 7.22 -10.57 -10.12
CA ALA A 44 6.56 -9.64 -9.21
C ALA A 44 6.54 -10.16 -7.76
N ASP A 45 6.23 -11.45 -7.58
CA ASP A 45 6.23 -12.08 -6.26
C ASP A 45 7.66 -12.18 -5.67
N GLU A 46 8.66 -12.51 -6.50
CA GLU A 46 10.07 -12.50 -6.09
C GLU A 46 10.56 -11.10 -5.70
N LEU A 47 10.25 -10.08 -6.52
CA LEU A 47 10.58 -8.69 -6.23
C LEU A 47 9.92 -8.21 -4.93
N ARG A 48 8.64 -8.56 -4.72
CA ARG A 48 7.92 -8.26 -3.48
C ARG A 48 8.60 -8.88 -2.26
N ALA A 49 9.04 -10.13 -2.35
CA ALA A 49 9.76 -10.79 -1.27
C ALA A 49 11.07 -10.06 -0.95
N LYS A 50 11.90 -9.79 -1.96
CA LYS A 50 13.18 -9.07 -1.80
C LYS A 50 13.02 -7.68 -1.17
N VAL A 51 12.01 -6.92 -1.61
CA VAL A 51 11.71 -5.59 -1.03
C VAL A 51 11.27 -5.74 0.43
N THR A 52 10.44 -6.73 0.74
CA THR A 52 9.99 -6.99 2.12
C THR A 52 11.16 -7.35 3.02
N ASP A 53 12.05 -8.23 2.58
CA ASP A 53 13.26 -8.63 3.33
C ASP A 53 14.18 -7.44 3.60
N GLU A 54 14.38 -6.57 2.61
CA GLU A 54 15.22 -5.37 2.76
C GLU A 54 14.59 -4.37 3.75
N LEU A 55 13.28 -4.17 3.70
CA LEU A 55 12.56 -3.33 4.67
C LEU A 55 12.65 -3.90 6.09
N ILE A 56 12.52 -5.22 6.25
CA ILE A 56 12.67 -5.89 7.55
C ILE A 56 14.12 -5.74 8.06
N LYS A 57 15.12 -5.90 7.20
CA LYS A 57 16.53 -5.77 7.58
C LYS A 57 16.85 -4.39 8.13
N ARG A 58 16.28 -3.33 7.54
CA ARG A 58 16.47 -1.93 7.95
C ARG A 58 15.56 -1.51 9.11
N ARG A 59 14.68 -2.40 9.59
CA ARG A 59 13.66 -2.05 10.59
C ARG A 59 14.24 -1.50 11.89
N ALA A 60 15.43 -1.95 12.29
CA ALA A 60 16.06 -1.54 13.55
C ALA A 60 16.46 -0.06 13.56
N ASP A 61 16.61 0.54 12.38
CA ASP A 61 17.07 1.91 12.22
C ASP A 61 15.91 2.92 12.07
N THR A 62 14.65 2.46 12.19
CA THR A 62 13.46 3.30 11.99
C THR A 62 12.45 3.03 13.10
N GLU A 63 11.74 4.06 13.57
CA GLU A 63 10.62 3.89 14.50
C GLU A 63 9.38 3.47 13.70
N TRP A 64 8.82 2.30 14.03
CA TRP A 64 7.61 1.78 13.39
C TRP A 64 6.41 1.99 14.31
N VAL A 65 5.28 2.36 13.73
CA VAL A 65 4.01 2.55 14.44
C VAL A 65 2.91 1.71 13.79
N PRO A 66 1.94 1.21 14.57
CA PRO A 66 0.79 0.51 14.02
C PRO A 66 -0.03 1.43 13.11
N ILE A 67 -0.59 0.87 12.04
CA ILE A 67 -1.49 1.57 11.11
C ILE A 67 -2.85 0.89 11.12
N THR A 68 -3.91 1.66 11.29
CA THR A 68 -5.29 1.20 11.16
C THR A 68 -5.95 1.87 9.97
N VAL A 69 -6.44 1.07 9.03
CA VAL A 69 -7.14 1.56 7.84
C VAL A 69 -8.64 1.47 8.08
N HIS A 70 -9.32 2.61 7.98
CA HIS A 70 -10.76 2.72 8.12
C HIS A 70 -11.44 2.93 6.76
N MET A 71 -12.69 2.52 6.63
CA MET A 71 -13.58 2.86 5.52
C MET A 71 -14.92 3.34 6.07
N LEU A 72 -15.51 4.38 5.47
CA LEU A 72 -16.87 4.80 5.80
C LEU A 72 -17.88 3.82 5.21
N ASP A 73 -18.60 3.12 6.07
CA ASP A 73 -19.79 2.36 5.69
C ASP A 73 -20.98 3.29 5.54
N LYS A 74 -21.33 3.61 4.30
CA LYS A 74 -22.44 4.50 3.97
C LYS A 74 -23.80 4.00 4.45
N LYS A 75 -23.98 2.69 4.64
CA LYS A 75 -25.27 2.12 5.08
C LYS A 75 -25.55 2.43 6.55
N THR A 76 -24.50 2.33 7.37
CA THR A 76 -24.58 2.51 8.82
C THR A 76 -24.09 3.89 9.27
N ASN A 77 -23.56 4.68 8.33
CA ASN A 77 -22.89 5.95 8.57
C ASN A 77 -21.80 5.84 9.65
N SER A 78 -21.02 4.74 9.61
CA SER A 78 -20.01 4.42 10.62
C SER A 78 -18.65 4.09 9.99
N LEU A 79 -17.57 4.34 10.72
CA LEU A 79 -16.22 3.96 10.30
C LEU A 79 -15.94 2.50 10.67
N LYS A 80 -15.60 1.68 9.68
CA LYS A 80 -15.18 0.28 9.86
C LYS A 80 -13.69 0.15 9.67
N VAL A 81 -13.04 -0.63 10.53
CA VAL A 81 -11.66 -1.07 10.29
C VAL A 81 -11.67 -2.11 9.19
N ILE A 82 -10.87 -1.90 8.14
CA ILE A 82 -10.76 -2.83 7.00
C ILE A 82 -9.40 -3.52 6.93
N ALA A 83 -8.38 -2.98 7.61
CA ALA A 83 -7.07 -3.58 7.72
C ALA A 83 -6.30 -2.98 8.92
N GLU A 84 -5.45 -3.80 9.51
CA GLU A 84 -4.51 -3.41 10.56
C GLU A 84 -3.13 -3.92 10.20
N TYR A 85 -2.12 -3.08 10.40
CA TYR A 85 -0.73 -3.39 10.11
C TYR A 85 0.14 -3.02 11.31
N GLY A 86 1.20 -3.79 11.54
CA GLY A 86 2.22 -3.44 12.52
C GLY A 86 1.74 -3.47 13.97
N GLN A 87 0.74 -4.30 14.30
CA GLN A 87 0.24 -4.42 15.67
C GLN A 87 1.29 -5.02 16.62
N GLU A 88 2.31 -5.68 16.07
CA GLU A 88 3.51 -6.13 16.76
C GLU A 88 4.43 -4.98 17.22
N TYR A 89 4.29 -3.78 16.65
CA TYR A 89 5.10 -2.60 17.00
C TYR A 89 4.48 -1.78 18.14
N GLY A 90 3.24 -2.08 18.52
CA GLY A 90 2.51 -1.38 19.55
C GLY A 90 1.00 -1.43 19.29
N LYS A 91 0.23 -1.07 20.31
CA LYS A 91 -1.25 -0.96 20.21
C LYS A 91 -1.75 0.44 20.52
N GLU A 92 -0.87 1.31 21.00
CA GLU A 92 -1.22 2.65 21.44
C GLU A 92 -1.07 3.63 20.29
N ASN A 93 -2.03 4.55 20.18
CA ASN A 93 -2.02 5.68 19.24
C ASN A 93 -1.58 5.33 17.79
N PRO A 94 -2.26 4.39 17.10
CA PRO A 94 -1.91 4.06 15.72
C PRO A 94 -2.13 5.24 14.78
N VAL A 95 -1.37 5.25 13.68
CA VAL A 95 -1.67 6.11 12.54
C VAL A 95 -2.98 5.62 11.92
N ARG A 96 -3.98 6.51 11.84
CA ARG A 96 -5.29 6.18 11.29
C ARG A 96 -5.47 6.84 9.94
N VAL A 97 -5.84 6.05 8.94
CA VAL A 97 -6.13 6.53 7.58
C VAL A 97 -7.54 6.12 7.17
N LEU A 98 -8.16 6.93 6.31
CA LEU A 98 -9.47 6.68 5.72
C LEU A 98 -9.29 6.27 4.26
N TYR A 99 -9.80 5.11 3.88
CA TYR A 99 -9.81 4.61 2.51
C TYR A 99 -11.15 4.95 1.83
N HIS A 100 -11.07 5.70 0.72
CA HIS A 100 -12.25 6.16 -0.04
C HIS A 100 -12.65 5.21 -1.18
N GLY A 101 -11.83 4.20 -1.48
CA GLY A 101 -11.94 3.39 -2.69
C GLY A 101 -10.96 3.82 -3.76
N TYR A 102 -10.81 3.00 -4.81
CA TYR A 102 -9.95 3.28 -5.98
C TYR A 102 -8.51 3.68 -5.65
N GLY A 103 -7.94 3.14 -4.57
CA GLY A 103 -6.56 3.43 -4.14
C GLY A 103 -6.36 4.80 -3.46
N HIS A 104 -7.42 5.57 -3.19
CA HIS A 104 -7.30 6.86 -2.52
C HIS A 104 -7.44 6.76 -0.99
N TYR A 105 -6.51 7.39 -0.28
CA TYR A 105 -6.47 7.45 1.18
C TYR A 105 -6.40 8.91 1.65
N ASP A 106 -7.02 9.19 2.80
CA ASP A 106 -6.94 10.48 3.51
C ASP A 106 -6.60 10.26 4.99
N THR A 107 -6.22 11.32 5.70
CA THR A 107 -5.85 11.29 7.11
C THR A 107 -7.09 11.28 8.00
N LEU A 108 -7.23 10.25 8.85
CA LEU A 108 -8.28 10.24 9.87
C LEU A 108 -7.74 10.87 11.16
N LYS A 109 -8.17 12.11 11.43
CA LYS A 109 -7.80 12.80 12.67
C LYS A 109 -8.33 12.05 13.89
N ASN A 110 -7.48 11.91 14.90
CA ASN A 110 -7.87 11.26 16.15
C ASN A 110 -8.99 12.06 16.82
N GLN A 111 -10.09 11.41 17.23
CA GLN A 111 -11.19 12.09 17.95
C GLN A 111 -10.79 12.55 19.37
N PHE A 112 -9.56 12.28 19.81
CA PHE A 112 -9.02 12.61 21.13
C PHE A 112 -8.24 13.95 21.22
N GLY A 113 -8.43 14.87 20.27
CA GLY A 113 -7.82 16.22 20.31
C GLY A 113 -8.44 17.20 21.33
N GLY A 114 -9.21 16.72 22.33
CA GLY A 114 -9.96 17.55 23.28
C GLY A 114 -9.55 17.43 24.76
N LEU A 115 -8.65 16.52 25.12
CA LEU A 115 -8.09 16.48 26.48
C LEU A 115 -6.70 17.08 26.47
N GLN A 116 -6.66 18.37 26.82
CA GLN A 116 -5.49 19.10 27.27
C GLN A 116 -4.61 18.19 28.14
N LEU A 117 -3.44 17.83 27.63
CA LEU A 117 -2.36 17.30 28.44
C LEU A 117 -2.02 18.40 29.46
N LYS A 118 -2.52 18.28 30.69
CA LYS A 118 -2.09 19.15 31.79
C LYS A 118 -0.59 18.94 31.97
N ARG A 119 0.18 19.91 31.50
CA ARG A 119 1.57 20.13 31.89
C ARG A 119 1.62 20.22 33.41
N TRP A 120 2.37 19.30 34.03
CA TRP A 120 3.02 19.54 35.31
C TRP A 120 4.39 20.14 35.03
#